data_AF-A0AAT9IW94-F1
#
_entry.id   AF-A0AAT9IW94-F1
#
_cell.length_a   1.000
_cell.length_b   1.000
_cell.length_c   1.000
_cell.angle_alpha   90.00
_cell.angle_beta   90.00
_cell.angle_gamma   90.00
#
_symmetry.space_group_name_H-M   'P 1'
#
loop_
_entity.id
_entity.type
_entity.pdbx_description
1 polymer ?
#
loop_
_entity_poly.entity_id
_entity_poly.type
_entity_poly.pdbx_seq_one_letter_code
_entity_poly.pdbx_strand_id
1 'polypeptide(L)'
;MAFKTPSKTGMTRSRPLQSKTGLQTRKPLQAKAGFTAKPASPLDQIKAQKKALQAATIRALEKARREAAEQGVDLSEWENEFIEGVSERVKTYGRAFADPDKGAINGTLSLRQGQKLKEIRKKVQAKGAQKHDEPGEE
;
A
#
# COMPACT_ATOMS: atom_id res chain seq x y z
N MET A 1 -19.51 41.17 41.77
CA MET A 1 -19.29 40.36 40.55
C MET A 1 -19.65 38.92 40.90
N ALA A 2 -20.76 38.40 40.39
CA ALA A 2 -21.28 37.07 40.74
C ALA A 2 -21.14 36.14 39.52
N PHE A 3 -20.28 35.12 39.63
CA PHE A 3 -20.09 34.10 38.59
C PHE A 3 -21.23 33.09 38.67
N LYS A 4 -22.03 33.01 37.61
CA LYS A 4 -23.13 32.05 37.45
C LYS A 4 -22.54 30.74 36.90
N THR A 5 -22.60 29.66 37.66
CA THR A 5 -22.26 28.31 37.19
C THR A 5 -23.48 27.70 36.48
N PRO A 6 -23.37 27.16 35.26
CA PRO A 6 -24.46 26.41 34.66
C PRO A 6 -24.55 25.00 35.25
N SER A 7 -25.76 24.61 35.63
CA SER A 7 -26.09 23.28 36.15
C SER A 7 -25.86 22.19 35.09
N LYS A 8 -25.21 21.11 35.51
CA LYS A 8 -25.02 19.88 34.75
C LYS A 8 -26.37 19.17 34.51
N THR A 9 -27.05 19.55 33.44
CA THR A 9 -28.28 18.91 32.98
C THR A 9 -27.95 17.60 32.25
N GLY A 10 -28.30 16.48 32.88
CA GLY A 10 -28.74 15.24 32.24
C GLY A 10 -27.84 14.62 31.18
N MET A 11 -26.97 13.69 31.59
CA MET A 11 -26.52 12.61 30.71
C MET A 11 -27.75 11.74 30.38
N THR A 12 -28.38 12.01 29.24
CA THR A 12 -29.40 11.12 28.69
C THR A 12 -28.72 9.82 28.29
N ARG A 13 -29.20 8.73 28.90
CA ARG A 13 -28.74 7.36 28.65
C ARG A 13 -28.82 7.07 27.16
N SER A 14 -27.72 6.56 26.63
CA SER A 14 -27.55 6.06 25.27
C SER A 14 -28.74 5.22 24.82
N ARG A 15 -29.26 5.55 23.64
CA ARG A 15 -30.22 4.71 22.90
C ARG A 15 -29.57 3.33 22.72
N PRO A 16 -30.23 2.21 23.06
CA PRO A 16 -29.68 0.91 22.74
C PRO A 16 -29.64 0.77 21.21
N LEU A 17 -28.49 0.36 20.68
CA LEU A 17 -28.32 -0.04 19.29
C LEU A 17 -29.28 -1.21 19.02
N GLN A 18 -30.45 -0.90 18.48
CA GLN A 18 -31.39 -1.90 17.98
C GLN A 18 -30.76 -2.52 16.73
N SER A 19 -30.08 -3.66 16.91
CA SER A 19 -29.61 -4.52 15.82
C SER A 19 -30.81 -5.16 15.12
N LYS A 20 -31.48 -4.39 14.28
CA LYS A 20 -32.42 -4.96 13.31
C LYS A 20 -31.62 -5.58 12.18
N THR A 21 -32.06 -6.76 11.77
CA THR A 21 -31.47 -7.65 10.76
C THR A 21 -30.35 -8.52 11.32
N GLY A 22 -30.73 -9.71 11.79
CA GLY A 22 -29.77 -10.76 12.10
C GLY A 22 -28.90 -11.02 10.88
N LEU A 23 -27.59 -11.08 11.10
CA LEU A 23 -26.63 -11.58 10.12
C LEU A 23 -27.10 -12.99 9.73
N GLN A 24 -27.69 -13.12 8.55
CA GLN A 24 -27.95 -14.41 7.94
C GLN A 24 -26.58 -15.08 7.79
N THR A 25 -26.29 -16.04 8.67
CA THR A 25 -25.11 -16.89 8.59
C THR A 25 -25.20 -17.66 7.29
N ARG A 26 -24.59 -17.12 6.23
CA ARG A 26 -24.37 -17.87 5.00
C ARG A 26 -23.63 -19.14 5.41
N LYS A 27 -24.15 -20.29 4.98
CA LYS A 27 -23.58 -21.64 5.20
C LYS A 27 -22.06 -21.54 5.19
N PRO A 28 -21.34 -22.08 6.21
CA PRO A 28 -19.90 -22.13 6.12
C PRO A 28 -19.59 -22.90 4.85
N LEU A 29 -18.86 -22.25 3.92
CA LEU A 29 -18.27 -22.93 2.79
C LEU A 29 -17.46 -24.07 3.39
N GLN A 30 -17.98 -25.29 3.32
CA GLN A 30 -17.25 -26.49 3.67
C GLN A 30 -16.02 -26.48 2.78
N ALA A 31 -14.88 -26.17 3.41
CA ALA A 31 -13.58 -26.25 2.78
C ALA A 31 -13.44 -27.70 2.32
N LYS A 32 -13.67 -27.91 1.02
CA LYS A 32 -13.53 -29.20 0.37
C LYS A 32 -12.13 -29.69 0.68
N ALA A 33 -12.07 -30.88 1.29
CA ALA A 33 -10.85 -31.51 1.78
C ALA A 33 -9.71 -31.38 0.74
N GLY A 34 -8.66 -30.67 1.13
CA GLY A 34 -7.54 -30.39 0.24
C GLY A 34 -6.50 -29.42 0.78
N PHE A 35 -6.32 -29.30 2.11
CA PHE A 35 -5.19 -28.57 2.68
C PHE A 35 -4.65 -29.28 3.93
N THR A 36 -4.11 -30.49 3.74
CA THR A 36 -3.08 -30.99 4.65
C THR A 36 -1.74 -30.38 4.24
N ALA A 37 -1.64 -29.06 4.23
CA ALA A 37 -0.35 -28.39 4.21
C ALA A 37 0.02 -28.18 5.67
N LYS A 38 1.00 -28.94 6.16
CA LYS A 38 1.64 -28.74 7.47
C LYS A 38 1.89 -27.23 7.65
N PRO A 39 1.53 -26.61 8.79
CA PRO A 39 1.71 -25.17 8.97
C PRO A 39 3.15 -24.85 8.59
N ALA A 40 3.31 -24.02 7.55
CA ALA A 40 4.61 -23.62 7.05
C ALA A 40 5.46 -23.26 8.27
N SER A 41 6.62 -23.88 8.42
CA SER A 41 7.45 -23.64 9.59
C SER A 41 7.68 -22.13 9.73
N PRO A 42 7.94 -21.57 10.92
CA PRO A 42 8.21 -20.15 11.07
C PRO A 42 9.24 -19.61 10.06
N LEU A 43 10.23 -20.44 9.68
CA LEU A 43 11.22 -20.13 8.64
C LEU A 43 10.60 -20.03 7.23
N ASP A 44 9.69 -20.92 6.88
CA ASP A 44 8.99 -20.90 5.58
C ASP A 44 8.05 -19.70 5.46
N GLN A 45 7.41 -19.31 6.57
CA GLN A 45 6.60 -18.10 6.62
C GLN A 45 7.46 -16.84 6.40
N ILE A 46 8.63 -16.76 7.04
CA ILE A 46 9.56 -15.64 6.84
C ILE A 46 10.04 -15.59 5.39
N LYS A 47 10.39 -16.73 4.78
CA LYS A 47 10.78 -16.80 3.37
C LYS A 47 9.64 -16.36 2.43
N ALA A 48 8.42 -16.82 2.70
CA ALA A 48 7.24 -16.43 1.93
C ALA A 48 6.96 -14.92 2.03
N GLN A 49 7.09 -14.33 3.22
CA GLN A 49 6.95 -12.89 3.42
C GLN A 49 8.01 -12.10 2.65
N LYS A 50 9.28 -12.52 2.69
CA LYS A 50 10.37 -11.87 1.92
C LYS A 50 10.10 -11.92 0.42
N LYS A 51 9.67 -13.08 -0.10
CA LYS A 51 9.30 -13.24 -1.52
C LYS A 51 8.09 -12.39 -1.90
N ALA A 52 7.08 -12.31 -1.03
CA ALA A 52 5.91 -11.45 -1.24
C ALA A 52 6.30 -9.97 -1.29
N LEU A 53 7.19 -9.52 -0.40
CA LEU A 53 7.72 -8.14 -0.40
C LEU A 53 8.54 -7.85 -1.66
N GLN A 54 9.40 -8.78 -2.08
CA GLN A 54 10.14 -8.69 -3.34
C GLN A 54 9.20 -8.50 -4.52
N ALA A 55 8.19 -9.37 -4.66
CA ALA A 55 7.21 -9.29 -5.73
C ALA A 55 6.38 -8.00 -5.67
N ALA A 56 5.96 -7.57 -4.47
CA ALA A 56 5.23 -6.32 -4.28
C ALA A 56 6.06 -5.10 -4.71
N THR A 57 7.38 -5.14 -4.48
CA THR A 57 8.30 -4.06 -4.85
C THR A 57 8.47 -3.97 -6.35
N ILE A 58 8.70 -5.11 -7.03
CA ILE A 58 8.81 -5.15 -8.49
C ILE A 58 7.50 -4.65 -9.12
N ARG A 59 6.35 -5.14 -8.63
CA ARG A 59 5.04 -4.66 -9.09
C ARG A 59 4.86 -3.16 -8.84
N ALA A 60 5.37 -2.62 -7.74
CA ALA A 60 5.29 -1.20 -7.45
C ALA A 60 6.11 -0.35 -8.44
N LEU A 61 7.31 -0.81 -8.80
CA LEU A 61 8.20 -0.18 -9.77
C LEU A 61 7.60 -0.22 -11.19
N GLU A 62 7.16 -1.40 -11.62
CA GLU A 62 6.49 -1.59 -12.90
C GLU A 62 5.22 -0.75 -13.01
N LYS A 63 4.44 -0.68 -11.93
CA LYS A 63 3.25 0.18 -11.87
C LYS A 63 3.60 1.66 -12.02
N ALA A 64 4.68 2.14 -11.40
CA ALA A 64 5.08 3.54 -11.55
C ALA A 64 5.45 3.87 -13.01
N ARG A 65 6.18 2.96 -13.68
CA ARG A 65 6.50 3.11 -15.11
C ARG A 65 5.25 3.07 -15.99
N ARG A 66 4.34 2.14 -15.72
CA ARG A 66 3.07 2.00 -16.46
C ARG A 66 2.17 3.22 -16.29
N GLU A 67 1.98 3.69 -15.06
CA GLU A 67 1.19 4.89 -14.77
C GLU A 67 1.78 6.12 -15.48
N ALA A 68 3.12 6.25 -15.50
CA ALA A 68 3.76 7.34 -16.24
C ALA A 68 3.48 7.28 -17.75
N ALA A 69 3.57 6.09 -18.34
CA ALA A 69 3.26 5.88 -19.76
C ALA A 69 1.78 6.14 -20.07
N GLU A 70 0.85 5.65 -19.24
CA GLU A 70 -0.60 5.85 -19.42
C GLU A 70 -0.99 7.33 -19.32
N GLN A 71 -0.38 8.07 -18.41
CA GLN A 71 -0.63 9.51 -18.24
C GLN A 71 0.21 10.37 -19.23
N GLY A 72 1.02 9.74 -20.08
CA GLY A 72 1.95 10.42 -20.99
C GLY A 72 2.90 11.38 -20.27
N VAL A 73 3.31 11.03 -19.06
CA VAL A 73 4.22 11.83 -18.24
C VAL A 73 5.64 11.38 -18.53
N ASP A 74 6.42 12.28 -19.11
CA ASP A 74 7.82 12.00 -19.37
C ASP A 74 8.59 11.92 -18.04
N LEU A 75 9.05 10.72 -17.72
CA LEU A 75 9.97 10.46 -16.62
C LEU A 75 11.36 10.91 -17.08
N SER A 76 12.14 11.51 -16.18
CA SER A 76 13.52 11.83 -16.56
C SER A 76 14.30 10.54 -16.84
N GLU A 77 15.36 10.64 -17.64
CA GLU A 77 16.27 9.53 -17.92
C GLU A 77 16.74 8.85 -16.62
N TRP A 78 17.18 9.64 -15.64
CA TRP A 78 17.54 9.17 -14.31
C TRP A 78 16.39 8.48 -13.54
N GLU A 79 15.14 8.91 -13.70
CA GLU A 79 13.98 8.25 -13.07
C GLU A 79 13.71 6.87 -13.69
N ASN A 80 13.93 6.72 -15.01
CA ASN A 80 13.84 5.44 -15.69
C ASN A 80 14.98 4.50 -15.28
N GLU A 81 16.22 4.98 -15.28
CA GLU A 81 17.39 4.24 -14.80
C GLU A 81 17.23 3.81 -13.34
N PHE A 82 16.66 4.69 -12.50
CA PHE A 82 16.36 4.37 -11.11
C PHE A 82 15.39 3.20 -10.99
N ILE A 83 14.27 3.23 -11.74
CA ILE A 83 13.27 2.16 -11.70
C ILE A 83 13.87 0.83 -12.19
N GLU A 84 14.63 0.87 -13.28
CA GLU A 84 15.25 -0.31 -13.89
C GLU A 84 16.34 -0.91 -13.00
N GLY A 85 17.30 -0.11 -12.55
CA GLY A 85 18.41 -0.58 -11.71
C GLY A 85 17.95 -1.08 -10.33
N VAL A 86 16.92 -0.46 -9.74
CA VAL A 86 16.32 -0.96 -8.49
C VAL A 86 15.56 -2.27 -8.75
N SER A 87 14.82 -2.37 -9.85
CA SER A 87 14.10 -3.59 -10.23
C SER A 87 15.05 -4.76 -10.44
N GLU A 88 16.14 -4.55 -11.17
CA GLU A 88 17.17 -5.56 -11.41
C GLU A 88 17.80 -6.05 -10.10
N ARG A 89 18.18 -5.13 -9.20
CA ARG A 89 18.76 -5.51 -7.91
C ARG A 89 17.78 -6.28 -7.03
N VAL A 90 16.50 -5.92 -7.03
CA VAL A 90 15.46 -6.66 -6.30
C VAL A 90 15.27 -8.05 -6.91
N LYS A 91 15.36 -8.20 -8.25
CA LYS A 91 15.29 -9.51 -8.92
C LYS A 91 16.49 -10.39 -8.57
N THR A 92 17.70 -9.85 -8.62
CA THR A 92 18.95 -10.60 -8.40
C THR A 92 19.17 -10.98 -6.94
N TYR A 93 18.97 -10.04 -6.00
CA TYR A 93 19.35 -10.22 -4.60
C TYR A 93 18.16 -10.35 -3.64
N GLY A 94 16.93 -10.26 -4.15
CA GLY A 94 15.69 -10.24 -3.35
C GLY A 94 15.41 -8.91 -2.66
N ARG A 95 16.39 -7.99 -2.61
CA ARG A 95 16.29 -6.64 -2.05
C ARG A 95 17.23 -5.67 -2.78
N ALA A 96 16.79 -4.43 -2.97
CA ALA A 96 17.61 -3.36 -3.54
C ALA A 96 18.62 -2.78 -2.55
N PHE A 97 18.38 -2.99 -1.25
CA PHE A 97 19.20 -2.45 -0.20
C PHE A 97 19.28 -3.43 0.98
N ALA A 98 20.48 -3.63 1.52
CA ALA A 98 20.75 -4.67 2.51
C ALA A 98 21.06 -4.15 3.92
N ASP A 99 21.12 -2.84 4.09
CA ASP A 99 21.47 -2.21 5.35
C ASP A 99 20.18 -1.79 6.09
N PRO A 100 19.91 -2.41 7.27
CA PRO A 100 18.68 -2.21 8.03
C PRO A 100 18.60 -0.83 8.70
N ASP A 101 19.69 -0.07 8.80
CA ASP A 101 19.67 1.29 9.34
C ASP A 101 19.14 2.31 8.32
N LYS A 102 19.13 1.93 7.04
CA LYS A 102 18.68 2.77 5.93
C LYS A 102 17.32 2.37 5.38
N GLY A 103 16.65 1.37 5.97
CA GLY A 103 15.38 0.83 5.49
C GLY A 103 14.65 0.00 6.55
N ALA A 104 13.52 -0.59 6.20
CA ALA A 104 12.87 -1.51 7.14
C ALA A 104 13.71 -2.80 7.27
N ILE A 105 13.79 -3.37 8.48
CA ILE A 105 14.55 -4.60 8.79
C ILE A 105 14.21 -5.77 7.83
N ASN A 106 12.97 -5.83 7.36
CA ASN A 106 12.50 -6.82 6.37
C ASN A 106 12.17 -6.19 5.01
N GLY A 107 12.48 -4.91 4.82
CA GLY A 107 12.19 -4.15 3.62
C GLY A 107 13.09 -4.52 2.45
N THR A 108 12.57 -4.32 1.25
CA THR A 108 13.26 -4.51 -0.02
C THR A 108 13.93 -3.24 -0.54
N LEU A 109 13.45 -2.07 -0.13
CA LEU A 109 13.94 -0.75 -0.52
C LEU A 109 14.47 -0.01 0.72
N SER A 110 15.43 0.88 0.48
CA SER A 110 15.79 1.90 1.47
C SER A 110 14.66 2.92 1.65
N LEU A 111 14.66 3.64 2.78
CA LEU A 111 13.68 4.68 3.06
C LEU A 111 13.68 5.76 1.97
N ARG A 112 14.87 6.18 1.51
CA ARG A 112 15.04 7.18 0.45
C ARG A 112 14.57 6.66 -0.91
N GLN A 113 14.85 5.40 -1.24
CA GLN A 113 14.33 4.77 -2.47
C GLN A 113 12.81 4.72 -2.46
N GLY A 114 12.20 4.39 -1.31
CA GLY A 114 10.76 4.42 -1.13
C GLY A 114 10.17 5.84 -1.26
N GLN A 115 10.85 6.86 -0.72
CA GLN A 115 10.47 8.26 -0.90
C GLN A 115 10.53 8.66 -2.38
N LYS A 116 11.60 8.29 -3.09
CA LYS A 116 11.73 8.63 -4.51
C LYS A 116 10.65 7.99 -5.38
N LEU A 117 10.30 6.73 -5.12
CA LEU A 117 9.19 6.07 -5.79
C LEU A 117 7.84 6.76 -5.54
N LYS A 118 7.62 7.29 -4.33
CA LYS A 118 6.42 8.08 -4.02
C LYS A 118 6.43 9.43 -4.74
N GLU A 119 7.57 10.09 -4.86
CA GLU A 119 7.70 11.34 -5.62
C GLU A 119 7.39 11.11 -7.11
N ILE A 120 7.95 10.06 -7.72
CA ILE A 120 7.66 9.70 -9.12
C ILE A 120 6.16 9.50 -9.31
N ARG A 121 5.51 8.71 -8.44
CA ARG A 121 4.06 8.52 -8.50
C ARG A 121 3.27 9.81 -8.30
N LYS A 122 3.67 10.66 -7.35
CA LYS A 122 3.02 11.97 -7.15
C LYS A 122 3.16 12.87 -8.38
N LYS A 123 4.34 12.88 -9.02
CA LYS A 123 4.59 13.62 -10.28
C LYS A 123 3.65 13.12 -11.38
N VAL A 124 3.54 11.80 -11.52
CA VAL A 124 2.65 11.17 -12.50
C VAL A 124 1.18 11.53 -12.22
N GLN A 125 0.72 11.41 -10.97
CA GLN A 125 -0.65 11.74 -10.59
C GLN A 125 -0.97 13.22 -10.77
N ALA A 126 -0.05 14.12 -10.38
CA ALA A 126 -0.23 15.56 -10.53
C ALA A 126 -0.33 15.98 -12.02
N LYS A 127 0.57 15.47 -12.86
CA LYS A 127 0.55 15.76 -14.30
C LYS A 127 -0.60 15.06 -15.03
N GLY A 128 -1.00 13.87 -14.58
CA GLY A 128 -2.17 13.16 -15.10
C GLY A 128 -3.47 13.88 -14.79
N ALA A 129 -3.62 14.40 -13.57
CA ALA A 129 -4.77 15.22 -13.18
C ALA A 129 -4.85 16.52 -14.00
N GLN A 130 -3.72 17.18 -14.28
CA GLN A 130 -3.68 18.36 -15.15
C GLN A 130 -4.17 18.06 -16.58
N LYS A 131 -3.82 16.89 -17.15
CA LYS A 131 -4.28 16.51 -18.48
C LYS A 131 -5.76 16.11 -18.53
N HIS A 132 -6.32 15.62 -17.43
CA HIS A 132 -7.73 15.25 -17.34
C HIS A 132 -8.66 16.44 -17.06
N ASP A 133 -8.11 17.58 -16.62
CA ASP A 133 -8.84 18.81 -16.33
C ASP A 133 -8.90 19.78 -17.52
N GLU A 134 -8.21 19.48 -18.62
CA GLU A 134 -8.43 20.13 -19.92
C GLU A 134 -9.79 19.66 -20.46
N PRO A 135 -10.85 20.49 -20.46
CA PRO A 135 -12.12 20.12 -21.05
C PRO A 135 -11.90 19.87 -22.53
N GLY A 136 -12.31 18.71 -23.03
CA GLY A 136 -12.24 18.40 -24.45
C GLY A 136 -12.88 19.52 -25.26
N GLU A 137 -12.07 20.26 -26.00
CA GLU A 137 -12.53 20.98 -27.17
C GLU A 137 -12.91 19.93 -28.22
N GLU A 138 -14.15 20.02 -28.69
CA GLU A 138 -14.82 19.16 -29.69
C GLU A 138 -14.01 18.90 -30.96
#